data_AF-A0A133KAW0-F1
#
_entry.id   AF-A0A133KAW0-F1
#
_cell.length_a   1.000
_cell.length_b   1.000
_cell.length_c   1.000
_cell.angle_alpha   90.00
_cell.angle_beta   90.00
_cell.angle_gamma   90.00
#
_symmetry.space_group_name_H-M   'P 1'
#
loop_
_entity.id
_entity.type
_entity.pdbx_description
1 polymer ?
#
loop_
_entity_poly.entity_id
_entity_poly.type
_entity_poly.pdbx_seq_one_letter_code
_entity_poly.pdbx_strand_id
1 'polypeptide(L)'
;MYKKGFGNIPNKDKIINYLEEAYKARPGRWIARLFLVGKTAEAMAEDLGLDKDLAFACGALGKIGLMKSNDKDFLYGYKILRDEAYFFPARLALSQAFAIKDLGLYENLYKLDDKEKKFLENFFYKFSYTDYDLLVQYLYMIFSDEYIGLSRGMDLYLGYDNDKLRQRYIDLEAYFKGKLGQDIELYLPKIKKSKFPYKLFVKED
;
A
#
# COMPACT_ATOMS: atom_id res chain seq x y z
N MET A 1 15.75 -2.53 -10.89
CA MET A 1 15.59 -3.17 -12.22
C MET A 1 14.63 -2.35 -13.07
N TYR A 2 14.70 -2.45 -14.40
CA TYR A 2 13.86 -1.66 -15.30
C TYR A 2 12.66 -2.48 -15.79
N LYS A 3 11.46 -1.87 -15.84
CA LYS A 3 10.25 -2.41 -16.44
C LYS A 3 9.75 -1.46 -17.52
N LYS A 4 9.59 -1.96 -18.75
CA LYS A 4 9.11 -1.16 -19.88
C LYS A 4 7.74 -0.56 -19.55
N GLY A 5 7.59 0.75 -19.76
CA GLY A 5 6.36 1.49 -19.44
C GLY A 5 6.23 1.96 -17.98
N PHE A 6 7.06 1.43 -17.07
CA PHE A 6 6.99 1.75 -15.62
C PHE A 6 8.29 2.36 -15.07
N GLY A 7 9.40 2.22 -15.78
CA GLY A 7 10.70 2.77 -15.39
C GLY A 7 11.45 1.86 -14.41
N ASN A 8 12.25 2.48 -13.54
CA ASN A 8 13.00 1.74 -12.53
C ASN A 8 12.09 1.33 -11.37
N ILE A 9 12.26 0.09 -10.92
CA ILE A 9 11.56 -0.48 -9.77
C ILE A 9 12.58 -1.22 -8.89
N PRO A 10 12.40 -1.25 -7.56
CA PRO A 10 13.28 -2.02 -6.70
C PRO A 10 13.07 -3.53 -6.97
N ASN A 11 14.15 -4.29 -6.94
CA ASN A 11 14.04 -5.75 -6.97
C ASN A 11 13.65 -6.26 -5.57
N LYS A 12 13.37 -7.57 -5.48
CA LYS A 12 12.96 -8.21 -4.22
C LYS A 12 13.93 -7.94 -3.07
N ASP A 13 15.24 -8.03 -3.29
CA ASP A 13 16.23 -7.82 -2.23
C ASP A 13 16.25 -6.38 -1.73
N LYS A 14 16.17 -5.39 -2.64
CA LYS A 14 16.06 -3.97 -2.27
C LYS A 14 14.77 -3.67 -1.51
N ILE A 15 13.65 -4.32 -1.87
CA ILE A 15 12.39 -4.20 -1.12
C ILE A 15 12.57 -4.73 0.31
N ILE A 16 13.16 -5.92 0.47
CA ILE A 16 13.40 -6.49 1.81
C ILE A 16 14.34 -5.60 2.62
N ASN A 17 15.40 -5.07 2.02
CA ASN A 17 16.31 -4.13 2.67
C ASN A 17 15.59 -2.86 3.15
N TYR A 18 14.69 -2.26 2.34
CA TYR A 18 13.86 -1.14 2.79
C TYR A 18 13.01 -1.51 4.00
N LEU A 19 12.37 -2.68 4.00
CA LEU A 19 11.53 -3.10 5.11
C LEU A 19 12.35 -3.38 6.39
N GLU A 20 13.58 -3.90 6.26
CA GLU A 20 14.51 -4.07 7.38
C GLU A 20 15.00 -2.72 7.94
N GLU A 21 15.36 -1.78 7.07
CA GLU A 21 15.75 -0.41 7.47
C GLU A 21 14.59 0.34 8.12
N ALA A 22 13.39 0.19 7.57
CA ALA A 22 12.16 0.71 8.14
C ALA A 22 11.88 0.15 9.54
N TYR A 23 12.07 -1.17 9.74
CA TYR A 23 11.96 -1.78 11.06
C TYR A 23 13.00 -1.24 12.04
N LYS A 24 14.26 -1.09 11.62
CA LYS A 24 15.32 -0.52 12.47
C LYS A 24 15.01 0.93 12.86
N ALA A 25 14.53 1.73 11.92
CA ALA A 25 14.17 3.12 12.18
C ALA A 25 12.93 3.23 13.10
N ARG A 26 11.97 2.32 12.93
CA ARG A 26 10.73 2.32 13.71
C ARG A 26 10.17 0.90 13.89
N PRO A 27 10.59 0.20 14.96
CA PRO A 27 10.16 -1.16 15.20
C PRO A 27 8.64 -1.27 15.37
N GLY A 28 8.05 -2.33 14.82
CA GLY A 28 6.64 -2.63 15.00
C GLY A 28 6.08 -3.57 13.95
N ARG A 29 4.89 -4.12 14.24
CA ARG A 29 4.22 -5.10 13.37
C ARG A 29 3.68 -4.53 12.06
N TRP A 30 3.69 -3.20 11.89
CA TRP A 30 3.32 -2.56 10.63
C TRP A 30 4.18 -3.03 9.44
N ILE A 31 5.40 -3.52 9.68
CA ILE A 31 6.24 -4.15 8.65
C ILE A 31 5.62 -5.47 8.13
N ALA A 32 4.89 -6.21 8.99
CA ALA A 32 4.14 -7.39 8.55
C ALA A 32 3.04 -7.01 7.57
N ARG A 33 2.30 -5.93 7.83
CA ARG A 33 1.28 -5.40 6.92
C ARG A 33 1.86 -5.09 5.54
N LEU A 34 2.98 -4.35 5.50
CA LEU A 34 3.65 -4.01 4.25
C LEU A 34 3.99 -5.27 3.45
N PHE A 35 4.65 -6.23 4.10
CA PHE A 35 5.04 -7.48 3.45
C PHE A 35 3.85 -8.30 2.98
N LEU A 36 2.80 -8.43 3.80
CA LEU A 36 1.58 -9.16 3.46
C LEU A 36 0.89 -8.53 2.26
N VAL A 37 0.67 -7.21 2.27
CA VAL A 37 0.05 -6.50 1.14
C VAL A 37 0.86 -6.70 -0.14
N GLY A 38 2.20 -6.55 -0.07
CA GLY A 38 3.06 -6.81 -1.21
C GLY A 38 2.93 -8.24 -1.74
N LYS A 39 3.02 -9.24 -0.85
CA LYS A 39 2.98 -10.66 -1.26
C LYS A 39 1.63 -11.08 -1.82
N THR A 40 0.54 -10.57 -1.26
CA THR A 40 -0.81 -10.80 -1.79
C THR A 40 -0.96 -10.14 -3.16
N ALA A 41 -0.47 -8.90 -3.33
CA ALA A 41 -0.48 -8.22 -4.64
C ALA A 41 0.35 -8.98 -5.70
N GLU A 42 1.52 -9.51 -5.32
CA GLU A 42 2.35 -10.36 -6.19
C GLU A 42 1.61 -11.63 -6.64
N ALA A 43 0.90 -12.28 -5.72
CA ALA A 43 0.15 -13.50 -5.99
C ALA A 43 -1.07 -13.26 -6.89
N MET A 44 -1.77 -12.14 -6.71
CA MET A 44 -2.92 -11.76 -7.54
C MET A 44 -2.52 -11.23 -8.92
N ALA A 45 -1.26 -10.86 -9.12
CA ALA A 45 -0.85 -10.11 -10.30
C ALA A 45 -1.11 -10.86 -11.61
N GLU A 46 -0.83 -12.17 -11.66
CA GLU A 46 -1.01 -12.97 -12.86
C GLU A 46 -2.47 -13.01 -13.33
N ASP A 47 -3.40 -13.32 -12.41
CA ASP A 47 -4.84 -13.39 -12.68
C ASP A 47 -5.45 -12.01 -12.97
N LEU A 48 -4.77 -10.92 -12.58
CA LEU A 48 -5.16 -9.55 -12.90
C LEU A 48 -4.49 -8.99 -14.16
N GLY A 49 -3.62 -9.76 -14.83
CA GLY A 49 -2.85 -9.29 -16.00
C GLY A 49 -1.82 -8.21 -15.66
N LEU A 50 -1.29 -8.21 -14.43
CA LEU A 50 -0.31 -7.27 -13.93
C LEU A 50 1.10 -7.90 -13.88
N ASP A 51 2.13 -7.06 -13.98
CA ASP A 51 3.50 -7.45 -13.65
C ASP A 51 3.66 -7.73 -12.14
N LYS A 52 3.98 -8.98 -11.79
CA LYS A 52 4.11 -9.44 -10.39
C LYS A 52 5.18 -8.71 -9.58
N ASP A 53 6.31 -8.35 -10.19
CA ASP A 53 7.41 -7.71 -9.46
C ASP A 53 7.04 -6.27 -9.14
N LEU A 54 6.37 -5.59 -10.08
CA LEU A 54 5.82 -4.27 -9.87
C LEU A 54 4.71 -4.28 -8.82
N ALA A 55 3.80 -5.26 -8.86
CA ALA A 55 2.76 -5.42 -7.86
C ALA A 55 3.35 -5.63 -6.46
N PHE A 56 4.39 -6.47 -6.35
CA PHE A 56 5.12 -6.67 -5.08
C PHE A 56 5.75 -5.37 -4.58
N ALA A 57 6.47 -4.64 -5.44
CA ALA A 57 7.12 -3.38 -5.09
C ALA A 57 6.11 -2.33 -4.60
N CYS A 58 5.02 -2.15 -5.34
CA CYS A 58 3.98 -1.19 -5.03
C CYS A 58 3.24 -1.53 -3.73
N GLY A 59 2.86 -2.79 -3.54
CA GLY A 59 2.18 -3.22 -2.32
C GLY A 59 3.09 -3.11 -1.08
N ALA A 60 4.33 -3.60 -1.18
CA ALA A 60 5.26 -3.62 -0.05
C ALA A 60 5.79 -2.24 0.34
N LEU A 61 5.90 -1.30 -0.61
CA LEU A 61 6.48 0.02 -0.34
C LEU A 61 5.43 1.14 -0.28
N GLY A 62 4.14 0.83 -0.51
CA GLY A 62 3.06 1.81 -0.55
C GLY A 62 2.94 2.68 0.71
N LYS A 63 3.26 2.14 1.89
CA LYS A 63 3.31 2.88 3.16
C LYS A 63 4.70 2.93 3.80
N ILE A 64 5.78 2.88 3.01
CA ILE A 64 7.16 2.87 3.53
C ILE A 64 7.51 4.11 4.36
N GLY A 65 6.86 5.25 4.09
CA GLY A 65 7.06 6.49 4.84
C GLY A 65 6.63 6.43 6.31
N LEU A 66 5.95 5.36 6.75
CA LEU A 66 5.66 5.11 8.17
C LEU A 66 6.93 5.03 9.02
N MET A 67 8.09 4.72 8.39
CA MET A 67 9.40 4.79 9.04
C MET A 67 9.79 6.21 9.49
N LYS A 68 9.15 7.26 8.96
CA LYS A 68 9.42 8.67 9.26
C LYS A 68 8.26 9.38 9.97
N SER A 69 7.02 9.08 9.61
CA SER A 69 5.84 9.81 10.11
C SER A 69 4.59 8.93 10.05
N ASN A 70 3.66 9.11 10.99
CA ASN A 70 2.34 8.46 10.97
C ASN A 70 1.33 9.17 10.08
N ASP A 71 1.36 10.50 10.12
CA ASP A 71 0.33 11.42 9.62
C ASP A 71 0.58 11.84 8.17
N LYS A 72 1.83 11.80 7.72
CA LYS A 72 2.29 12.22 6.38
C LYS A 72 3.10 11.11 5.71
N ASP A 73 2.84 9.86 6.06
CA ASP A 73 3.60 8.70 5.58
C ASP A 73 3.64 8.62 4.05
N PHE A 74 2.57 8.99 3.37
CA PHE A 74 2.50 9.04 1.90
C PHE A 74 3.47 10.06 1.28
N LEU A 75 3.64 11.26 1.86
CA LEU A 75 4.61 12.26 1.38
C LEU A 75 6.05 11.81 1.58
N TYR A 76 6.35 11.22 2.75
CA TYR A 76 7.68 10.69 3.03
C TYR A 76 7.99 9.46 2.16
N GLY A 77 7.02 8.57 1.97
CA GLY A 77 7.14 7.40 1.09
C GLY A 77 7.41 7.81 -0.35
N TYR A 78 6.67 8.79 -0.86
CA TYR A 78 6.92 9.39 -2.17
C TYR A 78 8.36 9.90 -2.30
N LYS A 79 8.84 10.67 -1.31
CA LYS A 79 10.20 11.22 -1.34
C LYS A 79 11.26 10.12 -1.33
N ILE A 80 11.16 9.15 -0.41
CA ILE A 80 12.09 8.02 -0.28
C ILE A 80 12.24 7.28 -1.61
N LEU A 81 11.12 6.95 -2.25
CA LEU A 81 11.13 6.17 -3.49
C LEU A 81 11.54 7.01 -4.70
N ARG A 82 11.21 8.31 -4.70
CA ARG A 82 11.59 9.24 -5.78
C ARG A 82 13.09 9.54 -5.77
N ASP A 83 13.71 9.66 -4.61
CA ASP A 83 15.15 9.90 -4.46
C ASP A 83 15.98 8.76 -5.08
N GLU A 84 15.42 7.55 -5.17
CA GLU A 84 16.01 6.37 -5.81
C GLU A 84 15.49 6.11 -7.23
N ALA A 85 14.83 7.12 -7.82
CA ALA A 85 14.23 7.09 -9.16
C ALA A 85 13.19 5.97 -9.39
N TYR A 86 12.58 5.44 -8.33
CA TYR A 86 11.46 4.50 -8.42
C TYR A 86 10.14 5.23 -8.61
N PHE A 87 10.00 5.93 -9.74
CA PHE A 87 8.91 6.90 -9.95
C PHE A 87 7.51 6.31 -9.89
N PHE A 88 7.30 5.09 -10.43
CA PHE A 88 5.99 4.46 -10.39
C PHE A 88 5.62 4.01 -8.95
N PRO A 89 6.48 3.27 -8.22
CA PRO A 89 6.26 3.01 -6.79
C PRO A 89 6.10 4.29 -5.96
N ALA A 90 6.88 5.34 -6.22
CA ALA A 90 6.77 6.62 -5.52
C ALA A 90 5.38 7.24 -5.71
N ARG A 91 4.90 7.30 -6.95
CA ARG A 91 3.55 7.76 -7.27
C ARG A 91 2.49 6.96 -6.52
N LEU A 92 2.66 5.64 -6.48
CA LEU A 92 1.70 4.76 -5.82
C LEU A 92 1.69 4.94 -4.30
N ALA A 93 2.81 5.28 -3.67
CA ALA A 93 2.85 5.65 -2.26
C ALA A 93 1.99 6.89 -1.94
N LEU A 94 1.80 7.82 -2.90
CA LEU A 94 0.82 8.90 -2.76
C LEU A 94 -0.60 8.39 -2.95
N SER A 95 -0.91 7.74 -4.07
CA SER A 95 -2.29 7.33 -4.41
C SER A 95 -2.86 6.31 -3.44
N GLN A 96 -2.03 5.47 -2.81
CA GLN A 96 -2.44 4.50 -1.80
C GLN A 96 -3.24 5.14 -0.65
N ALA A 97 -2.87 6.35 -0.25
CA ALA A 97 -3.52 7.05 0.87
C ALA A 97 -4.89 7.65 0.52
N PHE A 98 -5.24 7.73 -0.78
CA PHE A 98 -6.41 8.46 -1.28
C PHE A 98 -7.24 7.61 -2.26
N ALA A 99 -8.12 6.74 -1.77
CA ALA A 99 -9.02 5.94 -2.62
C ALA A 99 -9.97 6.76 -3.52
N ILE A 100 -10.26 8.02 -3.14
CA ILE A 100 -11.02 9.01 -3.91
C ILE A 100 -10.17 10.28 -4.02
N LYS A 101 -10.15 10.91 -5.19
CA LYS A 101 -9.38 12.13 -5.45
C LYS A 101 -10.12 13.40 -5.00
N ASP A 102 -10.63 13.36 -3.78
CA ASP A 102 -11.29 14.48 -3.13
C ASP A 102 -10.63 14.66 -1.76
N LEU A 103 -9.74 15.64 -1.66
CA LEU A 103 -8.99 15.89 -0.42
C LEU A 103 -9.90 16.26 0.75
N GLY A 104 -11.10 16.79 0.48
CA GLY A 104 -12.08 17.14 1.51
C GLY A 104 -12.54 15.91 2.32
N LEU A 105 -12.54 14.73 1.71
CA LEU A 105 -12.90 13.48 2.40
C LEU A 105 -11.84 13.01 3.41
N TYR A 106 -10.67 13.64 3.41
CA TYR A 106 -9.53 13.22 4.24
C TYR A 106 -9.10 14.28 5.26
N GLU A 107 -9.82 15.39 5.39
CA GLU A 107 -9.44 16.48 6.32
C GLU A 107 -9.41 16.01 7.79
N ASN A 108 -10.23 15.02 8.15
CA ASN A 108 -10.22 14.40 9.47
C ASN A 108 -9.12 13.32 9.63
N LEU A 109 -8.54 12.85 8.54
CA LEU A 109 -7.53 11.78 8.51
C LEU A 109 -6.11 12.34 8.41
N TYR A 110 -5.91 13.41 7.63
CA TYR A 110 -4.61 14.00 7.35
C TYR A 110 -4.61 15.50 7.61
N LYS A 111 -3.65 15.97 8.41
CA LYS A 111 -3.42 17.40 8.63
C LYS A 111 -2.44 17.92 7.58
N LEU A 112 -2.99 18.51 6.51
CA LEU A 112 -2.25 19.06 5.38
C LEU A 112 -2.11 20.58 5.50
N ASP A 113 -0.92 21.11 5.19
CA ASP A 113 -0.76 22.55 4.95
C ASP A 113 -1.13 22.93 3.51
N ASP A 114 -1.23 24.23 3.22
CA ASP A 114 -1.62 24.75 1.90
C ASP A 114 -0.68 24.31 0.77
N LYS A 115 0.63 24.15 1.05
CA LYS A 115 1.61 23.72 0.04
C LYS A 115 1.42 22.24 -0.27
N GLU A 116 1.22 21.42 0.74
CA GLU A 116 0.95 19.99 0.62
C GLU A 116 -0.38 19.74 -0.10
N LYS A 117 -1.44 20.47 0.26
CA LYS A 117 -2.73 20.41 -0.41
C LYS A 117 -2.61 20.73 -1.90
N LYS A 118 -1.97 21.86 -2.24
CA LYS A 118 -1.73 22.27 -3.62
C LYS A 118 -0.88 21.26 -4.40
N PHE A 119 0.11 20.64 -3.75
CA PHE A 119 0.91 19.58 -4.37
C PHE A 119 0.05 18.36 -4.73
N LEU A 120 -0.77 17.88 -3.79
CA LEU A 120 -1.65 16.74 -4.00
C LEU A 120 -2.75 17.02 -5.03
N GLU A 121 -3.35 18.20 -5.04
CA GLU A 121 -4.34 18.61 -6.05
C GLU A 121 -3.73 18.54 -7.47
N ASN A 122 -2.55 19.13 -7.65
CA ASN A 122 -1.83 19.07 -8.93
C ASN A 122 -1.45 17.65 -9.33
N PHE A 123 -1.11 16.82 -8.36
CA PHE A 123 -0.81 15.41 -8.59
C PHE A 123 -2.07 14.66 -9.08
N PHE A 124 -3.18 14.75 -8.34
CA PHE A 124 -4.41 14.03 -8.67
C PHE A 124 -5.09 14.50 -9.95
N TYR A 125 -4.90 15.77 -10.31
CA TYR A 125 -5.32 16.33 -11.60
C TYR A 125 -4.61 15.64 -12.79
N LYS A 126 -3.32 15.29 -12.65
CA LYS A 126 -2.50 14.75 -13.74
C LYS A 126 -2.51 13.23 -13.86
N PHE A 127 -2.83 12.52 -12.78
CA PHE A 127 -2.61 11.08 -12.70
C PHE A 127 -3.89 10.30 -12.51
N SER A 128 -4.31 9.50 -13.50
CA SER A 128 -5.38 8.51 -13.35
C SER A 128 -4.93 7.29 -12.55
N TYR A 129 -5.85 6.70 -11.79
CA TYR A 129 -5.58 5.44 -11.09
C TYR A 129 -5.53 4.28 -12.07
N THR A 130 -4.53 3.43 -11.89
CA THR A 130 -4.35 2.16 -12.57
C THR A 130 -4.81 1.03 -11.66
N ASP A 131 -4.92 -0.18 -12.20
CA ASP A 131 -5.25 -1.37 -11.42
C ASP A 131 -4.25 -1.61 -10.27
N TYR A 132 -3.00 -1.18 -10.40
CA TYR A 132 -2.03 -1.21 -9.29
C TYR A 132 -2.44 -0.30 -8.14
N ASP A 133 -2.87 0.94 -8.45
CA ASP A 133 -3.31 1.90 -7.43
C ASP A 133 -4.55 1.37 -6.70
N LEU A 134 -5.53 0.88 -7.47
CA LEU A 134 -6.78 0.33 -6.94
C LEU A 134 -6.53 -0.92 -6.08
N LEU A 135 -5.66 -1.82 -6.54
CA LEU A 135 -5.34 -3.06 -5.85
C LEU A 135 -4.66 -2.75 -4.52
N VAL A 136 -3.67 -1.87 -4.52
CA VAL A 136 -2.95 -1.54 -3.30
C VAL A 136 -3.84 -0.77 -2.32
N GLN A 137 -4.69 0.14 -2.77
CA GLN A 137 -5.71 0.79 -1.92
C GLN A 137 -6.60 -0.26 -1.23
N TYR A 138 -7.17 -1.19 -1.99
CA TYR A 138 -8.02 -2.25 -1.47
C TYR A 138 -7.29 -3.15 -0.47
N LEU A 139 -6.10 -3.65 -0.84
CA LEU A 139 -5.32 -4.53 0.02
C LEU A 139 -4.91 -3.83 1.34
N TYR A 140 -4.53 -2.56 1.31
CA TYR A 140 -4.28 -1.86 2.56
C TYR A 140 -5.53 -1.75 3.42
N MET A 141 -6.74 -1.67 2.86
CA MET A 141 -7.96 -1.64 3.66
C MET A 141 -8.21 -2.97 4.41
N ILE A 142 -7.96 -4.11 3.77
CA ILE A 142 -8.32 -5.43 4.31
C ILE A 142 -7.21 -6.12 5.13
N PHE A 143 -6.06 -5.46 5.31
CA PHE A 143 -4.93 -5.97 6.09
C PHE A 143 -4.59 -5.05 7.27
N SER A 144 -4.31 -5.66 8.43
CA SER A 144 -3.47 -5.12 9.51
C SER A 144 -2.09 -5.80 9.43
N ASP A 145 -1.51 -6.26 10.54
CA ASP A 145 -0.44 -7.26 10.56
C ASP A 145 -0.91 -8.68 10.18
N GLU A 146 -2.20 -8.86 9.90
CA GLU A 146 -2.85 -10.05 9.37
C GLU A 146 -4.00 -9.68 8.42
N TYR A 147 -4.60 -10.68 7.76
CA TYR A 147 -5.83 -10.47 6.99
C TYR A 147 -7.00 -10.27 7.95
N ILE A 148 -7.74 -9.17 7.80
CA ILE A 148 -8.87 -8.81 8.67
C ILE A 148 -10.20 -8.70 7.93
N GLY A 149 -10.17 -8.73 6.59
CA GLY A 149 -11.35 -8.54 5.74
C GLY A 149 -11.84 -7.09 5.68
N LEU A 150 -12.72 -6.80 4.71
CA LEU A 150 -13.13 -5.44 4.40
C LEU A 150 -13.91 -4.75 5.53
N SER A 151 -14.90 -5.43 6.11
CA SER A 151 -15.75 -4.86 7.17
C SER A 151 -14.91 -4.35 8.36
N ARG A 152 -14.03 -5.21 8.89
CA ARG A 152 -13.14 -4.85 10.00
C ARG A 152 -12.13 -3.78 9.60
N GLY A 153 -11.62 -3.82 8.37
CA GLY A 153 -10.73 -2.81 7.81
C GLY A 153 -11.34 -1.42 7.82
N MET A 154 -12.56 -1.27 7.31
CA MET A 154 -13.27 0.01 7.28
C MET A 154 -13.52 0.55 8.69
N ASP A 155 -13.92 -0.30 9.63
CA ASP A 155 -14.13 0.12 11.02
C ASP A 155 -12.83 0.59 11.67
N LEU A 156 -11.70 -0.06 11.38
CA LEU A 156 -10.41 0.28 11.94
C LEU A 156 -9.80 1.56 11.34
N TYR A 157 -9.95 1.78 10.03
CA TYR A 157 -9.21 2.83 9.31
C TYR A 157 -10.05 4.04 8.91
N LEU A 158 -11.37 3.90 8.78
CA LEU A 158 -12.26 4.98 8.36
C LEU A 158 -13.17 5.48 9.48
N GLY A 159 -13.47 4.67 10.50
CA GLY A 159 -14.51 5.01 11.48
C GLY A 159 -15.92 5.03 10.86
N TYR A 160 -16.95 5.37 11.64
CA TYR A 160 -18.35 5.20 11.21
C TYR A 160 -18.83 6.24 10.19
N ASP A 161 -18.39 7.50 10.27
CA ASP A 161 -18.98 8.62 9.51
C ASP A 161 -18.35 8.87 8.11
N ASN A 162 -17.96 7.81 7.40
CA ASN A 162 -17.21 7.90 6.14
C ASN A 162 -17.86 7.14 4.98
N ASP A 163 -19.17 7.31 4.80
CA ASP A 163 -20.00 6.53 3.84
C ASP A 163 -19.45 6.51 2.41
N LYS A 164 -19.01 7.66 1.87
CA LYS A 164 -18.43 7.72 0.52
C LYS A 164 -17.17 6.86 0.39
N LEU A 165 -16.31 6.90 1.40
CA LEU A 165 -15.09 6.08 1.42
C LEU A 165 -15.42 4.61 1.63
N ARG A 166 -16.35 4.28 2.54
CA ARG A 166 -16.81 2.91 2.78
C ARG A 166 -17.37 2.30 1.49
N GLN A 167 -18.27 3.01 0.81
CA GLN A 167 -18.80 2.58 -0.48
C GLN A 167 -17.70 2.37 -1.51
N ARG A 168 -16.71 3.27 -1.58
CA ARG A 168 -15.59 3.12 -2.50
C ARG A 168 -14.82 1.81 -2.29
N TYR A 169 -14.59 1.39 -1.06
CA TYR A 169 -13.87 0.12 -0.82
C TYR A 169 -14.75 -1.12 -1.06
N ILE A 170 -16.07 -1.02 -0.87
CA ILE A 170 -17.03 -2.06 -1.30
C ILE A 170 -16.97 -2.22 -2.82
N ASP A 171 -16.94 -1.11 -3.56
CA ASP A 171 -16.82 -1.15 -5.02
C ASP A 171 -15.48 -1.76 -5.47
N LEU A 172 -14.39 -1.47 -4.75
CA LEU A 172 -13.08 -2.07 -5.02
C LEU A 172 -13.07 -3.58 -4.78
N GLU A 173 -13.71 -4.06 -3.70
CA GLU A 173 -13.84 -5.49 -3.45
C GLU A 173 -14.64 -6.18 -4.56
N ALA A 174 -15.78 -5.61 -4.95
CA ALA A 174 -16.59 -6.14 -6.05
C ALA A 174 -15.80 -6.15 -7.37
N TYR A 175 -15.03 -5.09 -7.63
CA TYR A 175 -14.18 -4.97 -8.82
C TYR A 175 -13.12 -6.08 -8.89
N PHE A 176 -12.37 -6.31 -7.80
CA PHE A 176 -11.34 -7.35 -7.80
C PHE A 176 -11.93 -8.75 -7.74
N LYS A 177 -13.02 -8.98 -7.01
CA LYS A 177 -13.73 -10.26 -7.03
C LYS A 177 -14.20 -10.63 -8.44
N GLY A 178 -14.74 -9.65 -9.18
CA GLY A 178 -15.15 -9.83 -10.57
C GLY A 178 -13.99 -10.15 -11.51
N LYS A 179 -12.83 -9.52 -11.32
CA LYS A 179 -11.64 -9.78 -12.15
C LYS A 179 -10.96 -11.12 -11.85
N LEU A 180 -10.90 -11.52 -10.59
CA LEU A 180 -10.20 -12.73 -10.17
C LEU A 180 -11.05 -13.99 -10.38
N GLY A 181 -12.38 -13.87 -10.33
CA GLY A 181 -13.30 -15.02 -10.39
C GLY A 181 -13.20 -15.96 -9.18
N GLN A 182 -12.43 -15.62 -8.15
CA GLN A 182 -12.21 -16.40 -6.95
C GLN A 182 -11.97 -15.50 -5.73
N ASP A 183 -12.13 -16.06 -4.53
CA ASP A 183 -12.00 -15.32 -3.27
C ASP A 183 -10.54 -14.95 -2.99
N ILE A 184 -10.33 -13.77 -2.40
CA ILE A 184 -8.99 -13.20 -2.16
C ILE A 184 -8.17 -14.05 -1.18
N GLU A 185 -8.83 -14.77 -0.27
CA GLU A 185 -8.20 -15.63 0.72
C GLU A 185 -7.28 -16.70 0.09
N LEU A 186 -7.54 -17.09 -1.16
CA LEU A 186 -6.73 -18.05 -1.91
C LEU A 186 -5.34 -17.52 -2.28
N TYR A 187 -5.16 -16.19 -2.33
CA TYR A 187 -3.90 -15.53 -2.65
C TYR A 187 -3.09 -15.16 -1.41
N LEU A 188 -3.60 -15.42 -0.20
CA LEU A 188 -2.92 -15.04 1.03
C LEU A 188 -1.58 -15.79 1.17
N PRO A 189 -0.49 -15.08 1.46
CA PRO A 189 0.81 -15.71 1.62
C PRO A 189 0.83 -16.63 2.85
N LYS A 190 1.44 -17.80 2.71
CA LYS A 190 1.65 -18.73 3.83
C LYS A 190 2.66 -18.13 4.83
N ILE A 191 2.19 -17.82 6.03
CA ILE A 191 3.01 -17.25 7.11
C ILE A 191 3.94 -18.32 7.70
N LYS A 192 5.23 -18.00 7.78
CA LYS A 192 6.24 -18.80 8.50
C LYS A 192 6.91 -17.93 9.56
N LYS A 193 6.68 -18.23 10.84
CA LYS A 193 7.21 -17.45 11.97
C LYS A 193 8.74 -17.32 11.97
N SER A 194 9.45 -18.32 11.44
CA SER A 194 10.91 -18.33 11.31
C SER A 194 11.45 -17.52 10.12
N LYS A 195 10.60 -16.92 9.30
CA LYS A 195 10.99 -16.16 8.10
C LYS A 195 10.66 -14.68 8.26
N PHE A 196 11.27 -13.86 7.42
CA PHE A 196 10.96 -12.44 7.32
C PHE A 196 9.47 -12.21 6.95
N PRO A 197 8.80 -11.17 7.48
CA PRO A 197 9.27 -10.26 8.54
C PRO A 197 9.05 -10.82 9.95
N TYR A 198 8.37 -11.96 10.10
CA TYR A 198 7.95 -12.50 11.40
C TYR A 198 9.10 -12.81 12.35
N LYS A 199 10.26 -13.22 11.81
CA LYS A 199 11.49 -13.39 12.60
C LYS A 199 11.93 -12.12 13.34
N LEU A 200 11.52 -10.93 12.88
CA LEU A 200 11.85 -9.65 13.52
C LEU A 200 11.08 -9.42 14.83
N PHE A 201 9.94 -10.10 15.02
CA PHE A 201 9.05 -9.91 16.17
C PHE A 201 9.24 -10.95 17.28
N VAL A 202 10.07 -11.96 17.03
CA VAL A 202 10.43 -12.93 18.06
C VAL A 202 11.37 -12.22 19.02
N LYS A 203 11.04 -12.19 20.32
CA LYS A 203 11.97 -11.67 21.32
C LYS A 203 13.16 -12.64 21.39
N GLU A 204 14.37 -12.09 21.35
CA GLU A 204 15.53 -12.83 21.84
C GLU A 204 15.36 -12.91 23.36
N ASP A 205 15.22 -14.12 23.88
CA ASP A 205 15.19 -14.40 25.33
C ASP A 205 16.60 -14.24 25.92
#